data_AF-A0A0S6WXW5-F1
#
_entry.id   AF-A0A0S6WXW5-F1
#
_cell.length_a   1.000
_cell.length_b   1.000
_cell.length_c   1.000
_cell.angle_alpha   90.00
_cell.angle_beta   90.00
_cell.angle_gamma   90.00
#
_symmetry.space_group_name_H-M   'P 1'
#
loop_
_entity.id
_entity.type
_entity.pdbx_description
1 polymer ?
#
loop_
_entity_poly.entity_id
_entity_poly.type
_entity_poly.pdbx_seq_one_letter_code
_entity_poly.pdbx_strand_id
1 'polypeptide(L)'
;MPLVIRWIGGALEKVTGISKVESLCAASNIFVGQSESPLVIRPYLANLNPSQLFCVMSVGLAGVAGTILAAYASMGIRIDYLVAAAFMSAPGGIFMAKMIMPDPRHDEATQLDIHEGATPPAGMTAAALNRDDVTHQPGVHIDEVEPVEHEEERPANIIMAASQGAQTGVKLAVAVGAMVLAFVALIALANGIIGWAAGLFGFADITFQGLIGYVFAPVFYLLATPDWAEAMQAGSLFGTKIVLNEFVAFIELGNDAGLSPRTVAVVTFALCGFANFSSIAIQMAVTGSLAPNQRPHIARLGVRALAAGSLSNLMSAALAGLFLGLV
;
A
#
# COMPACT_ATOMS: atom_id res chain seq x y z
N MET A 1 13.47 10.87 12.76
CA MET A 1 12.41 10.06 12.12
C MET A 1 11.32 9.60 13.08
N PRO A 2 11.61 8.92 14.24
CA PRO A 2 10.55 8.42 15.12
C PRO A 2 9.60 9.50 15.68
N LEU A 3 10.11 10.70 15.95
CA LEU A 3 9.30 11.83 16.42
C LEU A 3 8.27 12.28 15.38
N VAL A 4 8.67 12.37 14.11
CA VAL A 4 7.78 12.77 13.00
C VAL A 4 6.69 11.74 12.79
N ILE A 5 7.05 10.44 12.79
CA ILE A 5 6.11 9.33 12.68
C ILE A 5 5.09 9.36 13.82
N ARG A 6 5.52 9.60 15.07
CA ARG A 6 4.61 9.73 16.22
C ARG A 6 3.63 10.90 16.08
N TRP A 7 4.10 12.05 15.59
CA TRP A 7 3.26 13.22 15.37
C TRP A 7 2.22 12.99 14.28
N ILE A 8 2.64 12.44 13.13
CA ILE A 8 1.73 12.13 12.02
C ILE A 8 0.76 11.02 12.44
N GLY A 9 1.24 9.99 13.13
CA GLY A 9 0.41 8.89 13.64
C GLY A 9 -0.67 9.40 14.59
N GLY A 10 -0.32 10.21 15.58
CA GLY A 10 -1.29 10.80 16.50
C GLY A 10 -2.29 11.73 15.81
N ALA A 11 -1.89 12.42 14.73
CA ALA A 11 -2.81 13.20 13.92
C ALA A 11 -3.77 12.31 13.12
N LEU A 12 -3.28 11.23 12.50
CA LEU A 12 -4.11 10.25 11.78
C LEU A 12 -5.09 9.56 12.73
N GLU A 13 -4.64 9.12 13.90
CA GLU A 13 -5.48 8.55 14.97
C GLU A 13 -6.61 9.51 15.32
N LYS A 14 -6.29 10.77 15.63
CA LYS A 14 -7.28 11.78 16.03
C LYS A 14 -8.30 12.10 14.93
N VAL A 15 -7.87 12.12 13.66
CA VAL A 15 -8.73 12.50 12.53
C VAL A 15 -9.59 11.33 12.04
N THR A 16 -9.02 10.14 11.98
CA THR A 16 -9.69 8.96 11.40
C THR A 16 -10.40 8.10 12.45
N GLY A 17 -9.99 8.21 13.72
CA GLY A 17 -10.50 7.40 14.82
C GLY A 17 -9.91 6.01 14.92
N ILE A 18 -9.04 5.58 14.00
CA ILE A 18 -8.44 4.22 14.02
C ILE A 18 -7.49 4.05 15.22
N SER A 19 -7.12 2.80 15.51
CA SER A 19 -6.23 2.53 16.64
C SER A 19 -4.85 3.18 16.49
N LYS A 20 -4.22 3.44 17.64
CA LYS A 20 -2.84 3.95 17.72
C LYS A 20 -1.81 3.08 16.98
N VAL A 21 -2.04 1.77 16.96
CA VAL A 21 -1.16 0.81 16.28
C VAL A 21 -1.27 0.98 14.77
N GLU A 22 -2.48 1.02 14.23
CA GLU A 22 -2.70 1.20 12.79
C GLU A 22 -2.20 2.55 12.30
N SER A 23 -2.51 3.63 13.04
CA SER A 23 -2.11 4.99 12.69
C SER A 23 -0.60 5.18 12.74
N LEU A 24 0.09 4.58 13.72
CA LEU A 24 1.55 4.61 13.80
C LEU A 24 2.20 3.86 12.64
N CYS A 25 1.67 2.67 12.28
CA CYS A 25 2.13 1.92 11.12
C CYS A 25 1.89 2.69 9.82
N ALA A 26 0.71 3.30 9.66
CA ALA A 26 0.36 4.08 8.49
C ALA A 26 1.25 5.31 8.32
N ALA A 27 1.53 6.03 9.41
CA ALA A 27 2.46 7.15 9.41
C ALA A 27 3.89 6.73 9.08
N SER A 28 4.33 5.56 9.56
CA SER A 28 5.64 4.99 9.23
C SER A 28 5.76 4.70 7.73
N ASN A 29 4.71 4.15 7.12
CA ASN A 29 4.67 3.75 5.72
C ASN A 29 4.77 4.90 4.71
N ILE A 30 4.66 6.15 5.15
CA ILE A 30 4.95 7.33 4.30
C ILE A 30 6.45 7.40 3.95
N PHE A 31 7.31 6.93 4.86
CA PHE A 31 8.76 7.07 4.76
C PHE A 31 9.46 5.75 4.44
N VAL A 32 8.97 4.65 4.99
CA VAL A 32 9.52 3.30 4.82
C VAL A 32 8.54 2.40 4.09
N GLY A 33 9.04 1.32 3.48
CA GLY A 33 8.18 0.43 2.69
C GLY A 33 7.37 -0.55 3.54
N GLN A 34 6.51 -1.33 2.86
CA GLN A 34 5.67 -2.38 3.47
C GLN A 34 6.45 -3.47 4.23
N SER A 35 7.75 -3.63 3.96
CA SER A 35 8.65 -4.56 4.65
C SER A 35 9.25 -3.99 5.93
N GLU A 36 9.10 -2.69 6.17
CA GLU A 36 9.77 -1.97 7.27
C GLU A 36 8.75 -1.29 8.17
N SER A 37 7.63 -0.80 7.62
CA SER A 37 6.57 -0.15 8.40
C SER A 37 5.99 -1.03 9.52
N PRO A 38 5.80 -2.36 9.36
CA PRO A 38 5.30 -3.20 10.45
C PRO A 38 6.27 -3.36 11.63
N LEU A 39 7.58 -3.10 11.44
CA LEU A 39 8.57 -3.20 12.53
C LEU A 39 8.28 -2.21 13.65
N VAL A 40 7.74 -1.03 13.31
CA VAL A 40 7.38 0.02 14.29
C VAL A 40 6.28 -0.45 15.24
N ILE A 41 5.48 -1.43 14.82
CA ILE A 41 4.39 -2.01 15.60
C ILE A 41 4.59 -3.49 15.92
N ARG A 42 5.82 -4.00 15.76
CA ARG A 42 6.15 -5.42 15.91
C ARG A 42 5.57 -6.07 17.17
N PRO A 43 5.68 -5.47 18.38
CA PRO A 43 5.16 -6.10 19.60
C PRO A 43 3.65 -6.36 19.56
N TYR A 44 2.91 -5.64 18.73
CA TYR A 44 1.46 -5.66 18.66
C TYR A 44 0.92 -6.51 17.50
N LEU A 45 1.75 -6.83 16.50
CA LEU A 45 1.32 -7.51 15.27
C LEU A 45 0.63 -8.85 15.54
N ALA A 46 1.13 -9.61 16.52
CA ALA A 46 0.59 -10.92 16.86
C ALA A 46 -0.88 -10.86 17.31
N ASN A 47 -1.30 -9.73 17.90
CA ASN A 47 -2.59 -9.57 18.57
C ASN A 47 -3.55 -8.66 17.79
N LEU A 48 -3.19 -8.24 16.56
CA LEU A 48 -4.09 -7.45 15.73
C LEU A 48 -5.32 -8.25 15.33
N ASN A 49 -6.48 -7.61 15.42
CA ASN A 49 -7.71 -8.18 14.87
C ASN A 49 -7.66 -8.16 13.32
N PRO A 50 -8.54 -8.92 12.63
CA PRO A 50 -8.51 -9.00 11.17
C PRO A 50 -8.65 -7.65 10.44
N SER A 51 -9.47 -6.71 10.94
CA SER A 51 -9.62 -5.37 10.32
C SER A 51 -8.35 -4.53 10.50
N GLN A 52 -7.72 -4.58 11.66
CA GLN A 52 -6.47 -3.87 11.92
C GLN A 52 -5.32 -4.42 11.08
N LEU A 53 -5.19 -5.75 11.01
CA LEU A 53 -4.21 -6.39 10.15
C LEU A 53 -4.47 -6.04 8.68
N PHE A 54 -5.75 -6.06 8.25
CA PHE A 54 -6.13 -5.63 6.91
C PHE A 54 -5.71 -4.18 6.63
N CYS A 55 -5.93 -3.26 7.56
CA CYS A 55 -5.50 -1.86 7.45
C CYS A 55 -3.99 -1.74 7.30
N VAL A 56 -3.21 -2.45 8.13
CA VAL A 56 -1.73 -2.49 8.02
C VAL A 56 -1.29 -2.98 6.64
N MET A 57 -1.88 -4.07 6.15
CA MET A 57 -1.57 -4.63 4.83
C MET A 57 -1.94 -3.68 3.68
N SER A 58 -3.15 -3.11 3.72
CA SER A 58 -3.66 -2.19 2.70
C SER A 58 -2.85 -0.90 2.63
N VAL A 59 -2.51 -0.31 3.77
CA VAL A 59 -1.66 0.89 3.80
C VAL A 59 -0.26 0.56 3.29
N GLY A 60 0.30 -0.60 3.66
CA GLY A 60 1.56 -1.09 3.12
C GLY A 60 1.57 -1.17 1.59
N LEU A 61 0.50 -1.69 0.98
CA LEU A 61 0.34 -1.80 -0.47
C LEU A 61 0.02 -0.46 -1.13
N ALA A 62 -0.65 0.45 -0.44
CA ALA A 62 -0.95 1.79 -0.95
C ALA A 62 0.31 2.65 -1.06
N GLY A 63 1.26 2.53 -0.12
CA GLY A 63 2.45 3.37 -0.08
C GLY A 63 3.65 2.85 -0.88
N VAL A 64 4.69 3.67 -0.91
CA VAL A 64 6.02 3.36 -1.47
C VAL A 64 7.11 3.73 -0.48
N ALA A 65 8.24 3.05 -0.56
CA ALA A 65 9.39 3.35 0.30
C ALA A 65 10.12 4.61 -0.19
N GLY A 66 10.52 5.48 0.74
CA GLY A 66 11.34 6.66 0.44
C GLY A 66 12.66 6.32 -0.25
N THR A 67 13.22 5.14 0.02
CA THR A 67 14.45 4.63 -0.63
C THR A 67 14.29 4.41 -2.13
N ILE A 68 13.09 4.04 -2.59
CA ILE A 68 12.81 3.78 -4.01
C ILE A 68 12.30 5.04 -4.71
N LEU A 69 11.77 6.04 -3.99
CA LEU A 69 11.37 7.32 -4.58
C LEU A 69 12.50 8.00 -5.35
N ALA A 70 13.73 7.96 -4.83
CA ALA A 70 14.90 8.48 -5.52
C ALA A 70 15.19 7.74 -6.83
N ALA A 71 14.95 6.42 -6.85
CA ALA A 71 15.10 5.62 -8.06
C ALA A 71 14.06 6.01 -9.12
N TYR A 72 12.79 6.17 -8.76
CA TYR A 72 11.77 6.64 -9.71
C TYR A 72 12.06 8.07 -10.20
N ALA A 73 12.52 8.96 -9.32
CA ALA A 73 12.92 10.30 -9.72
C ALA A 73 14.09 10.28 -10.72
N SER A 74 15.04 9.36 -10.57
CA SER A 74 16.13 9.18 -11.53
C SER A 74 15.69 8.69 -12.91
N MET A 75 14.47 8.12 -13.02
CA MET A 75 13.84 7.73 -14.28
C MET A 75 13.11 8.90 -14.97
N GLY A 76 13.25 10.13 -14.49
CA GLY A 76 12.61 11.32 -15.05
C GLY A 76 11.22 11.62 -14.45
N ILE A 77 10.78 10.86 -13.45
CA ILE A 77 9.51 11.09 -12.78
C ILE A 77 9.61 12.27 -11.82
N ARG A 78 8.60 13.13 -11.85
CA ARG A 78 8.51 14.32 -11.00
C ARG A 78 8.49 13.97 -9.52
N ILE A 79 9.54 14.37 -8.80
CA ILE A 79 9.71 14.08 -7.37
C ILE A 79 8.61 14.71 -6.50
N ASP A 80 8.07 15.86 -6.91
CA ASP A 80 6.97 16.52 -6.20
C ASP A 80 5.68 15.69 -6.25
N TYR A 81 5.39 15.01 -7.36
CA TYR A 81 4.27 14.08 -7.46
C TYR A 81 4.50 12.82 -6.61
N LEU A 82 5.70 12.27 -6.64
CA LEU A 82 6.09 11.10 -5.86
C LEU A 82 5.97 11.35 -4.35
N VAL A 83 6.47 12.48 -3.87
CA VAL A 83 6.36 12.86 -2.45
C VAL A 83 4.90 13.11 -2.08
N ALA A 84 4.14 13.83 -2.90
CA ALA A 84 2.71 14.04 -2.64
C ALA A 84 1.94 12.71 -2.54
N ALA A 85 2.17 11.79 -3.49
CA ALA A 85 1.53 10.49 -3.51
C ALA A 85 1.89 9.64 -2.28
N ALA A 86 3.15 9.66 -1.83
CA ALA A 86 3.58 8.95 -0.63
C ALA A 86 2.81 9.44 0.62
N PHE A 87 2.63 10.76 0.79
CA PHE A 87 1.83 11.30 1.89
C PHE A 87 0.34 10.99 1.76
N MET A 88 -0.22 10.98 0.55
CA MET A 88 -1.62 10.65 0.29
C MET A 88 -1.94 9.17 0.53
N SER A 89 -0.95 8.29 0.39
CA SER A 89 -1.15 6.84 0.56
C SER A 89 -1.56 6.41 1.96
N ALA A 90 -1.13 7.13 3.01
CA ALA A 90 -1.49 6.80 4.39
C ALA A 90 -3.00 6.99 4.65
N PRO A 91 -3.57 8.19 4.51
CA PRO A 91 -5.01 8.38 4.68
C PRO A 91 -5.82 7.63 3.61
N GLY A 92 -5.35 7.53 2.37
CA GLY A 92 -6.04 6.79 1.31
C GLY A 92 -6.10 5.28 1.57
N GLY A 93 -5.00 4.70 2.05
CA GLY A 93 -4.92 3.29 2.41
C GLY A 93 -5.82 2.96 3.59
N ILE A 94 -5.82 3.82 4.63
CA ILE A 94 -6.75 3.71 5.77
C ILE A 94 -8.19 3.77 5.28
N PHE A 95 -8.52 4.76 4.46
CA PHE A 95 -9.87 4.97 3.96
C PHE A 95 -10.39 3.74 3.20
N MET A 96 -9.61 3.23 2.23
CA MET A 96 -9.99 2.04 1.47
C MET A 96 -10.05 0.79 2.35
N ALA A 97 -9.13 0.65 3.31
CA ALA A 97 -9.14 -0.48 4.23
C ALA A 97 -10.41 -0.51 5.06
N LYS A 98 -10.78 0.61 5.66
CA LYS A 98 -11.94 0.71 6.56
C LYS A 98 -13.28 0.74 5.82
N MET A 99 -13.30 1.15 4.55
CA MET A 99 -14.49 0.93 3.71
C MET A 99 -14.72 -0.55 3.37
N ILE A 100 -13.64 -1.29 3.07
CA ILE A 100 -13.74 -2.70 2.64
C ILE A 100 -13.89 -3.65 3.84
N MET A 101 -13.20 -3.38 4.94
CA MET A 101 -13.26 -4.15 6.17
C MET A 101 -13.32 -3.20 7.38
N PRO A 102 -14.51 -2.68 7.72
CA PRO A 102 -14.73 -1.87 8.91
C PRO A 102 -14.33 -2.62 10.19
N ASP A 103 -14.05 -1.86 11.25
CA ASP A 103 -13.86 -2.43 12.59
C ASP A 103 -15.18 -3.01 13.13
N PRO A 104 -15.12 -4.09 13.93
CA PRO A 104 -16.31 -4.68 14.54
C PRO A 104 -17.00 -3.72 15.52
N ARG A 105 -18.33 -3.85 15.64
CA ARG A 105 -19.16 -3.05 16.56
C ARG A 105 -19.00 -3.51 18.01
N HIS A 106 -19.26 -2.61 18.96
CA HIS A 106 -19.08 -2.86 20.41
C HIS A 106 -19.79 -4.10 20.93
N ASP A 107 -21.03 -4.33 20.49
CA ASP A 107 -21.83 -5.48 20.92
C ASP A 107 -21.32 -6.82 20.37
N GLU A 108 -20.65 -6.81 19.21
CA GLU A 108 -20.06 -8.01 18.60
C GLU A 108 -18.71 -8.36 19.24
N ALA A 109 -17.94 -7.36 19.68
CA ALA A 109 -16.70 -7.57 20.41
C ALA A 109 -16.95 -8.20 21.79
N THR A 110 -18.03 -7.80 22.49
CA THR A 110 -18.39 -8.38 23.80
C THR A 110 -18.87 -9.84 23.70
N GLN A 111 -19.47 -10.25 22.57
CA GLN A 111 -19.88 -11.66 22.38
C GLN A 111 -18.72 -12.61 22.06
N LEU A 112 -17.59 -12.09 21.56
CA LEU A 112 -16.41 -12.89 21.23
C LEU A 112 -15.56 -13.27 22.46
N ASP A 113 -15.71 -12.55 23.59
CA ASP A 113 -14.86 -12.71 24.78
C ASP A 113 -15.56 -13.34 26.01
N ILE A 114 -16.77 -13.88 25.88
CA ILE A 114 -17.38 -14.64 26.99
C ILE A 114 -16.96 -16.11 26.93
N HIS A 115 -15.72 -16.39 27.30
CA HIS A 115 -15.48 -17.59 28.10
C HIS A 115 -15.93 -17.27 29.54
N GLU A 116 -16.92 -18.01 30.02
CA GLU A 116 -17.43 -17.92 31.39
C GLU A 116 -16.27 -17.90 32.40
N GLY A 117 -16.05 -16.76 33.06
CA GLY A 117 -15.22 -16.73 34.27
C GLY A 117 -14.47 -15.44 34.61
N ALA A 118 -14.27 -14.50 33.67
CA ALA A 118 -13.52 -13.28 33.98
C ALA A 118 -14.45 -12.15 34.42
N THR A 119 -14.42 -11.81 35.71
CA THR A 119 -15.02 -10.56 36.19
C THR A 119 -14.14 -9.39 35.74
N PRO A 120 -14.68 -8.35 35.11
CA PRO A 120 -13.89 -7.18 34.73
C PRO A 120 -13.34 -6.48 35.98
N PRO A 121 -12.07 -6.03 35.98
CA PRO A 121 -11.49 -5.35 37.12
C PRO A 121 -12.27 -4.08 37.47
N ALA A 122 -12.57 -3.93 38.75
CA ALA A 122 -13.28 -2.78 39.30
C ALA A 122 -12.46 -1.50 39.06
N GLY A 123 -12.95 -0.63 38.17
CA GLY A 123 -12.33 0.66 37.85
C GLY A 123 -12.61 1.19 36.45
N MET A 124 -13.07 0.35 35.51
CA MET A 124 -13.41 0.77 34.15
C MET A 124 -14.92 0.96 33.97
N THR A 125 -15.47 2.06 34.49
CA THR A 125 -16.77 2.61 34.06
C THR A 125 -16.92 4.02 34.61
N ALA A 126 -16.68 5.06 33.79
CA ALA A 126 -17.32 6.38 33.97
C ALA A 126 -16.96 7.44 32.90
N ALA A 127 -15.83 7.35 32.18
CA ALA A 127 -15.41 8.46 31.32
C ALA A 127 -15.83 8.37 29.84
N ALA A 128 -16.38 7.23 29.40
CA ALA A 128 -16.77 7.01 28.00
C ALA A 128 -18.30 7.01 27.75
N LEU A 129 -19.11 7.32 28.76
CA LEU A 129 -20.55 7.00 28.75
C LEU A 129 -21.52 8.16 28.48
N ASN A 130 -21.11 9.35 28.04
CA ASN A 130 -22.09 10.39 27.71
C ASN A 130 -21.57 11.44 26.72
N ARG A 131 -21.76 11.19 25.41
CA ARG A 131 -21.92 12.26 24.40
C ARG A 131 -22.98 11.82 23.39
N ASP A 132 -24.19 12.34 23.56
CA ASP A 132 -25.37 12.01 22.74
C ASP A 132 -25.42 12.75 21.39
N ASP A 133 -24.33 13.39 20.95
CA ASP A 133 -24.36 14.39 19.88
C ASP A 133 -23.29 14.25 18.78
N VAL A 134 -22.72 13.05 18.55
CA VAL A 134 -21.82 12.86 17.41
C VAL A 134 -21.97 11.50 16.72
N THR A 135 -22.19 11.54 15.40
CA THR A 135 -22.19 10.42 14.44
C THR A 135 -20.83 9.73 14.28
N HIS A 136 -19.99 9.74 15.31
CA HIS A 136 -18.80 8.88 15.42
C HIS A 136 -19.18 7.70 16.30
N GLN A 137 -19.50 6.55 15.70
CA GLN A 137 -19.33 5.29 16.42
C GLN A 137 -17.88 4.86 16.15
N PRO A 138 -16.96 5.05 17.10
CA PRO A 138 -15.65 4.43 16.99
C PRO A 138 -15.90 2.92 16.94
N GLY A 139 -15.29 2.22 15.99
CA GLY A 139 -15.16 0.78 16.12
C GLY A 139 -14.51 0.45 17.46
N VAL A 140 -14.68 -0.76 17.96
CA VAL A 140 -13.94 -1.15 19.15
C VAL A 140 -12.46 -1.21 18.80
N HIS A 141 -11.73 -0.19 19.20
CA HIS A 141 -10.31 -0.28 19.32
C HIS A 141 -10.06 -0.93 20.66
N ILE A 142 -9.54 -2.16 20.65
CA ILE A 142 -9.00 -2.76 21.87
C ILE A 142 -7.79 -1.88 22.21
N ASP A 143 -8.00 -0.94 23.14
CA ASP A 143 -7.07 0.17 23.40
C ASP A 143 -5.75 -0.27 24.04
N GLU A 144 -5.57 -1.55 24.34
CA GLU A 144 -4.34 -2.11 24.87
C GLU A 144 -4.03 -3.45 24.21
N VAL A 145 -3.37 -3.40 23.04
CA VAL A 145 -2.70 -4.58 22.52
C VAL A 145 -1.47 -4.81 23.40
N GLU A 146 -1.39 -5.92 24.13
CA GLU A 146 -0.19 -6.19 24.94
C GLU A 146 1.03 -6.41 24.04
N PRO A 147 2.17 -5.75 24.33
CA PRO A 147 3.39 -5.90 23.56
C PRO A 147 4.05 -7.26 23.83
N VAL A 148 4.37 -8.01 22.77
CA VAL A 148 5.25 -9.17 22.85
C VAL A 148 6.71 -8.71 22.85
N GLU A 149 7.49 -9.13 23.85
CA GLU A 149 8.92 -8.78 23.96
C GLU A 149 9.75 -9.40 22.82
N HIS A 150 10.53 -8.57 22.14
CA HIS A 150 11.51 -8.99 21.14
C HIS A 150 12.82 -8.21 21.35
N GLU A 151 13.94 -8.92 21.50
CA GLU A 151 15.27 -8.32 21.51
C GLU A 151 15.69 -7.92 20.08
N GLU A 152 15.92 -6.63 19.86
CA GLU A 152 16.52 -6.10 18.64
C GLU A 152 17.89 -5.49 18.97
N GLU A 153 18.92 -5.88 18.21
CA GLU A 153 20.22 -5.21 18.23
C GLU A 153 20.10 -3.83 17.58
N ARG A 154 20.02 -2.78 18.41
CA ARG A 154 20.11 -1.41 17.94
C ARG A 154 21.55 -1.09 17.50
N PRO A 155 21.74 -0.35 16.40
CA PRO A 155 23.09 0.04 15.97
C PRO A 155 23.78 0.85 17.08
N ALA A 156 25.03 0.48 17.38
CA ALA A 156 25.78 1.09 18.48
C ALA A 156 26.14 2.57 18.24
N ASN A 157 26.26 2.98 16.97
CA ASN A 157 26.61 4.34 16.58
C ASN A 157 26.14 4.67 15.15
N ILE A 158 26.31 5.93 14.75
CA ILE A 158 25.87 6.44 13.43
C ILE A 158 26.58 5.76 12.26
N ILE A 159 27.84 5.34 12.44
CA ILE A 159 28.61 4.65 11.39
C ILE A 159 28.05 3.24 11.17
N MET A 160 27.74 2.52 12.25
CA MET A 160 27.07 1.23 12.18
C MET A 160 25.68 1.37 11.51
N ALA A 161 24.90 2.38 11.88
CA ALA A 161 23.60 2.64 11.26
C ALA A 161 23.72 2.93 9.76
N ALA A 162 24.69 3.77 9.35
CA ALA A 162 24.95 4.07 7.95
C ALA A 162 25.42 2.82 7.17
N SER A 163 26.32 2.02 7.75
CA SER A 163 26.81 0.78 7.15
C SER A 163 25.70 -0.26 6.98
N GLN A 164 24.86 -0.45 8.00
CA GLN A 164 23.70 -1.34 7.92
C GLN A 164 22.71 -0.86 6.85
N GLY A 165 22.41 0.45 6.82
CA GLY A 165 21.56 1.05 5.79
C GLY A 165 22.11 0.82 4.37
N ALA A 166 23.42 1.00 4.17
CA ALA A 166 24.07 0.74 2.88
C ALA A 166 23.97 -0.73 2.46
N GLN A 167 24.17 -1.67 3.38
CA GLN A 167 24.03 -3.10 3.10
C GLN A 167 22.59 -3.49 2.73
N THR A 168 21.60 -2.94 3.44
CA THR A 168 20.18 -3.12 3.09
C THR A 168 19.90 -2.55 1.70
N GLY A 169 20.43 -1.37 1.38
CA GLY A 169 20.33 -0.75 0.06
C GLY A 169 20.90 -1.61 -1.07
N VAL A 170 22.08 -2.22 -0.87
CA VAL A 170 22.70 -3.13 -1.86
C VAL A 170 21.83 -4.36 -2.09
N LYS A 171 21.31 -4.99 -1.03
CA LYS A 171 20.40 -6.13 -1.15
C LYS A 171 19.15 -5.76 -1.96
N LEU A 172 18.57 -4.60 -1.68
CA LEU A 172 17.41 -4.09 -2.40
C LEU A 172 17.74 -3.85 -3.89
N ALA A 173 18.86 -3.20 -4.19
CA ALA A 173 19.27 -2.91 -5.56
C ALA A 173 19.48 -4.18 -6.39
N VAL A 174 20.16 -5.19 -5.84
CA VAL A 174 20.37 -6.48 -6.52
C VAL A 174 19.05 -7.22 -6.72
N ALA A 175 18.19 -7.26 -5.70
CA ALA A 175 16.89 -7.91 -5.79
C ALA A 175 16.00 -7.26 -6.85
N VAL A 176 15.94 -5.92 -6.88
CA VAL A 176 15.17 -5.16 -7.88
C VAL A 176 15.74 -5.38 -9.28
N GLY A 177 17.07 -5.30 -9.45
CA GLY A 177 17.70 -5.53 -10.75
C GLY A 177 17.43 -6.93 -11.32
N ALA A 178 17.56 -7.96 -10.48
CA ALA A 178 17.24 -9.34 -10.88
C ALA A 178 15.75 -9.51 -11.22
N MET A 179 14.87 -8.90 -10.42
CA MET A 179 13.42 -8.91 -10.62
C MET A 179 13.04 -8.26 -11.96
N VAL A 180 13.57 -7.08 -12.27
CA VAL A 180 13.29 -6.36 -13.53
C VAL A 180 13.73 -7.18 -14.74
N LEU A 181 14.94 -7.74 -14.71
CA LEU A 181 15.44 -8.58 -15.80
C LEU A 181 14.53 -9.79 -16.05
N ALA A 182 14.12 -10.48 -14.98
CA ALA A 182 13.22 -11.63 -15.09
C ALA A 182 11.84 -11.25 -15.64
N PHE A 183 11.25 -10.15 -15.16
CA PHE A 183 9.92 -9.74 -15.61
C PHE A 183 9.90 -9.19 -17.03
N VAL A 184 10.91 -8.44 -17.46
CA VAL A 184 11.03 -8.01 -18.87
C VAL A 184 11.08 -9.23 -19.79
N ALA A 185 11.83 -10.28 -19.41
CA ALA A 185 11.87 -11.53 -20.16
C ALA A 185 10.52 -12.27 -20.17
N LEU A 186 9.80 -12.29 -19.04
CA LEU A 186 8.48 -12.91 -18.95
C LEU A 186 7.41 -12.16 -19.77
N ILE A 187 7.43 -10.82 -19.77
CA ILE A 187 6.55 -10.03 -20.63
C ILE A 187 6.85 -10.30 -22.10
N ALA A 188 8.13 -10.31 -22.49
CA ALA A 188 8.52 -10.60 -23.87
C ALA A 188 8.04 -12.00 -24.30
N LEU A 189 8.16 -13.00 -23.42
CA LEU A 189 7.61 -14.34 -23.63
C LEU A 189 6.08 -14.32 -23.75
N ALA A 190 5.38 -13.63 -22.84
CA ALA A 190 3.92 -13.51 -22.86
C ALA A 190 3.42 -12.85 -24.15
N ASN A 191 4.06 -11.77 -24.59
CA ASN A 191 3.78 -11.11 -25.86
C ASN A 191 4.03 -12.03 -27.06
N GLY A 192 5.11 -12.82 -27.03
CA GLY A 192 5.37 -13.83 -28.07
C GLY A 192 4.27 -14.89 -28.15
N ILE A 193 3.81 -15.41 -27.01
CA ILE A 193 2.74 -16.41 -26.94
C ILE A 193 1.39 -15.83 -27.38
N ILE A 194 1.04 -14.64 -26.87
CA ILE A 194 -0.23 -13.97 -27.18
C ILE A 194 -0.26 -13.57 -28.65
N GLY A 195 0.80 -12.95 -29.18
CA GLY A 195 0.89 -12.58 -30.59
C GLY A 195 0.81 -13.80 -31.51
N TRP A 196 1.46 -14.91 -31.15
CA TRP A 196 1.32 -16.18 -31.87
C TRP A 196 -0.13 -16.68 -31.87
N ALA A 197 -0.76 -16.78 -30.69
CA ALA A 197 -2.12 -17.31 -30.56
C ALA A 197 -3.17 -16.40 -31.23
N ALA A 198 -3.08 -15.09 -31.02
CA ALA A 198 -3.98 -14.10 -31.59
C ALA A 198 -3.78 -13.96 -33.12
N GLY A 199 -2.54 -14.14 -33.59
CA GLY A 199 -2.21 -14.21 -35.02
C GLY A 199 -2.95 -15.34 -35.76
N LEU A 200 -3.25 -16.47 -35.10
CA LEU A 200 -4.07 -17.55 -35.68
C LEU A 200 -5.50 -17.10 -36.04
N PHE A 201 -5.99 -16.04 -35.40
CA PHE A 201 -7.32 -15.46 -35.64
C PHE A 201 -7.26 -14.12 -36.40
N GLY A 202 -6.09 -13.73 -36.92
CA GLY A 202 -5.90 -12.48 -37.67
C GLY A 202 -5.58 -11.25 -36.81
N PHE A 203 -5.26 -11.42 -35.52
CA PHE A 203 -4.96 -10.33 -34.58
C PHE A 203 -3.49 -10.36 -34.10
N ALA A 204 -2.53 -10.22 -35.02
CA ALA A 204 -1.11 -10.38 -34.69
C ALA A 204 -0.52 -9.29 -33.77
N ASP A 205 -1.14 -8.10 -33.71
CA ASP A 205 -0.64 -6.95 -32.97
C ASP A 205 -1.09 -6.90 -31.49
N ILE A 206 -1.79 -7.94 -31.01
CA ILE A 206 -2.24 -7.99 -29.61
C ILE A 206 -1.06 -8.28 -28.69
N THR A 207 -0.85 -7.40 -27.72
CA THR A 207 0.12 -7.55 -26.64
C THR A 207 -0.57 -7.80 -25.30
N PHE A 208 0.16 -8.40 -24.36
CA PHE A 208 -0.23 -8.54 -22.96
C PHE A 208 -0.62 -7.19 -22.35
N GLN A 209 0.23 -6.18 -22.56
CA GLN A 209 -0.02 -4.79 -22.18
C GLN A 209 -1.33 -4.26 -22.76
N GLY A 210 -1.59 -4.46 -24.05
CA GLY A 210 -2.81 -4.03 -24.70
C GLY A 210 -4.07 -4.66 -24.10
N LEU A 211 -4.03 -5.96 -23.79
CA LEU A 211 -5.15 -6.65 -23.14
C LEU A 211 -5.45 -6.09 -21.76
N ILE A 212 -4.43 -5.84 -20.95
CA ILE A 212 -4.65 -5.25 -19.62
C ILE A 212 -5.06 -3.78 -19.74
N GLY A 213 -4.54 -3.06 -20.72
CA GLY A 213 -4.95 -1.71 -21.08
C GLY A 213 -6.46 -1.62 -21.29
N TYR A 214 -7.05 -2.57 -22.03
CA TYR A 214 -8.50 -2.63 -22.22
C TYR A 214 -9.29 -2.80 -20.91
N VAL A 215 -8.75 -3.54 -19.95
CA VAL A 215 -9.39 -3.78 -18.65
C VAL A 215 -9.44 -2.50 -17.82
N PHE A 216 -8.35 -1.71 -17.80
CA PHE A 216 -8.24 -0.52 -16.96
C PHE A 216 -8.53 0.80 -17.68
N ALA A 217 -8.61 0.83 -19.01
CA ALA A 217 -8.94 2.03 -19.77
C ALA A 217 -10.24 2.72 -19.33
N PRO A 218 -11.35 2.00 -19.03
CA PRO A 218 -12.56 2.66 -18.51
C PRO A 218 -12.29 3.44 -17.21
N VAL A 219 -11.42 2.91 -16.34
CA VAL A 219 -11.05 3.57 -15.09
C VAL A 219 -10.24 4.83 -15.39
N PHE A 220 -9.22 4.74 -16.25
CA PHE A 220 -8.38 5.90 -16.58
C PHE A 220 -9.09 6.97 -17.39
N TYR A 221 -10.09 6.59 -18.19
CA TYR A 221 -10.98 7.54 -18.84
C TYR A 221 -11.76 8.38 -17.81
N LEU A 222 -12.20 7.76 -16.72
CA LEU A 222 -12.85 8.46 -15.60
C LEU A 222 -11.88 9.26 -14.73
N LEU A 223 -10.59 8.89 -14.68
CA LEU A 223 -9.53 9.59 -13.94
C LEU A 223 -8.94 10.79 -14.71
N ALA A 224 -9.69 11.33 -15.67
CA ALA A 224 -9.38 12.55 -16.41
C ALA A 224 -8.20 12.46 -17.39
N THR A 225 -8.05 11.31 -18.06
CA THR A 225 -7.29 11.26 -19.32
C THR A 225 -8.06 11.97 -20.44
N PRO A 226 -7.37 12.61 -21.41
CA PRO A 226 -8.00 13.47 -22.41
C PRO A 226 -8.80 12.68 -23.46
N ASP A 227 -8.34 11.48 -23.80
CA ASP A 227 -8.98 10.62 -24.79
C ASP A 227 -8.79 9.12 -24.46
N TRP A 228 -9.45 8.27 -25.23
CA TRP A 228 -9.40 6.82 -25.04
C TRP A 228 -8.01 6.23 -25.31
N ALA A 229 -7.19 6.84 -26.18
CA ALA A 229 -5.87 6.32 -26.49
C ALA A 229 -4.92 6.52 -25.30
N GLU A 230 -4.94 7.70 -24.68
CA GLU A 230 -4.22 7.94 -23.43
C GLU A 230 -4.78 7.08 -22.28
N ALA A 231 -6.11 6.87 -22.21
CA ALA A 231 -6.71 5.98 -21.23
C ALA A 231 -6.23 4.53 -21.37
N MET A 232 -6.09 4.04 -22.60
CA MET A 232 -5.56 2.71 -22.91
C MET A 232 -4.10 2.55 -22.48
N GLN A 233 -3.25 3.54 -22.78
CA GLN A 233 -1.83 3.53 -22.38
C GLN A 233 -1.70 3.61 -20.85
N ALA A 234 -2.44 4.51 -20.21
CA ALA A 234 -2.47 4.65 -18.75
C ALA A 234 -2.97 3.37 -18.06
N GLY A 235 -4.02 2.76 -18.60
CA GLY A 235 -4.56 1.48 -18.14
C GLY A 235 -3.54 0.34 -18.28
N SER A 236 -2.76 0.34 -19.37
CA SER A 236 -1.69 -0.64 -19.58
C SER A 236 -0.61 -0.49 -18.50
N LEU A 237 -0.12 0.72 -18.25
CA LEU A 237 0.91 0.99 -17.23
C LEU A 237 0.45 0.56 -15.83
N PHE A 238 -0.78 0.89 -15.45
CA PHE A 238 -1.36 0.46 -14.18
C PHE A 238 -1.54 -1.05 -14.09
N GLY A 239 -1.90 -1.67 -15.21
CA GLY A 239 -1.92 -3.11 -15.39
C GLY A 239 -0.58 -3.79 -15.16
N THR A 240 0.46 -3.29 -15.83
CA THR A 240 1.86 -3.70 -15.65
C THR A 240 2.24 -3.63 -14.18
N LYS A 241 1.85 -2.56 -13.47
CA LYS A 241 2.06 -2.45 -12.02
C LYS A 241 1.41 -3.59 -11.25
N ILE A 242 0.12 -3.86 -11.45
CA ILE A 242 -0.61 -4.85 -10.66
C ILE A 242 -0.05 -6.25 -10.87
N VAL A 243 0.25 -6.61 -12.12
CA VAL A 243 0.71 -7.97 -12.45
C VAL A 243 2.18 -8.17 -12.09
N LEU A 244 3.02 -7.18 -12.37
CA LEU A 244 4.46 -7.27 -12.19
C LEU A 244 4.89 -6.50 -10.95
N ASN A 245 5.05 -5.18 -11.10
CA ASN A 245 5.34 -4.22 -10.05
C ASN A 245 5.38 -2.81 -10.64
N GLU A 246 5.31 -1.82 -9.75
CA GLU A 246 5.38 -0.41 -10.07
C GLU A 246 6.74 0.02 -10.64
N PHE A 247 7.84 -0.67 -10.33
CA PHE A 247 9.16 -0.33 -10.85
C PHE A 247 9.26 -0.53 -12.37
N VAL A 248 8.75 -1.65 -12.89
CA VAL A 248 8.65 -1.89 -14.33
C VAL A 248 7.73 -0.87 -14.99
N ALA A 249 6.57 -0.58 -14.37
CA ALA A 249 5.64 0.43 -14.89
C ALA A 249 6.26 1.85 -14.92
N PHE A 250 7.07 2.23 -13.94
CA PHE A 250 7.79 3.51 -13.95
C PHE A 250 8.89 3.59 -15.00
N ILE A 251 9.58 2.48 -15.30
CA ILE A 251 10.52 2.43 -16.44
C ILE A 251 9.75 2.65 -17.75
N GLU A 252 8.61 1.99 -17.94
CA GLU A 252 7.78 2.18 -19.13
C GLU A 252 7.29 3.63 -19.24
N LEU A 253 6.78 4.21 -18.15
CA LEU A 253 6.34 5.62 -18.10
C LEU A 253 7.48 6.60 -18.37
N GLY A 254 8.68 6.37 -17.82
CA GLY A 254 9.83 7.25 -18.01
C GLY A 254 10.38 7.23 -19.45
N ASN A 255 10.12 6.15 -20.20
CA ASN A 255 10.46 6.04 -21.62
C ASN A 255 9.33 6.51 -22.55
N ASP A 256 8.14 6.78 -22.03
CA ASP A 256 6.97 7.14 -22.83
C ASP A 256 7.01 8.61 -23.25
N ALA A 257 6.99 8.85 -24.56
CA ALA A 257 7.02 10.18 -25.16
C ALA A 257 5.64 10.68 -25.64
N GLY A 258 4.59 9.87 -25.50
CA GLY A 258 3.27 10.12 -26.10
C GLY A 258 2.21 10.69 -25.17
N LEU A 259 2.35 10.54 -23.86
CA LEU A 259 1.32 10.95 -22.88
C LEU A 259 1.35 12.46 -22.61
N SER A 260 0.16 13.07 -22.50
CA SER A 260 0.04 14.45 -22.05
C SER A 260 0.64 14.64 -20.64
N PRO A 261 1.17 15.84 -20.30
CA PRO A 261 1.69 16.11 -18.95
C PRO A 261 0.68 15.85 -17.83
N ARG A 262 -0.61 16.03 -18.12
CA ARG A 262 -1.71 15.72 -17.20
C ARG A 262 -1.82 14.22 -16.96
N THR A 263 -1.83 13.41 -18.00
CA THR A 263 -1.90 11.95 -17.88
C THR A 263 -0.65 11.38 -17.23
N VAL A 264 0.54 11.89 -17.55
CA VAL A 264 1.77 11.53 -16.84
C VAL A 264 1.62 11.76 -15.33
N ALA A 265 1.01 12.88 -14.91
CA ALA A 265 0.75 13.13 -13.51
C ALA A 265 -0.24 12.11 -12.91
N VAL A 266 -1.42 11.93 -13.52
CA VAL A 266 -2.44 10.97 -13.06
C VAL A 266 -1.84 9.56 -12.93
N VAL A 267 -1.11 9.10 -13.95
CA VAL A 267 -0.45 7.80 -13.95
C VAL A 267 0.62 7.74 -12.87
N THR A 268 1.43 8.79 -12.66
CA THR A 268 2.43 8.82 -11.57
C THR A 268 1.80 8.55 -10.20
N PHE A 269 0.68 9.20 -9.88
CA PHE A 269 -0.05 8.95 -8.64
C PHE A 269 -0.67 7.54 -8.58
N ALA A 270 -1.18 7.03 -9.71
CA ALA A 270 -1.74 5.68 -9.78
C ALA A 270 -0.66 4.59 -9.63
N LEU A 271 0.54 4.82 -10.15
CA LEU A 271 1.67 3.91 -10.06
C LEU A 271 2.35 3.95 -8.69
N CYS A 272 2.30 5.07 -7.97
CA CYS A 272 2.94 5.26 -6.68
C CYS A 272 2.27 4.44 -5.55
N GLY A 273 2.56 3.14 -5.51
CA GLY A 273 2.16 2.20 -4.44
C GLY A 273 2.65 0.79 -4.76
N PHE A 274 2.90 -0.03 -3.73
CA PHE A 274 3.33 -1.42 -3.87
C PHE A 274 2.20 -2.42 -4.17
N ALA A 275 1.00 -1.97 -4.51
CA ALA A 275 -0.15 -2.84 -4.78
C ALA A 275 0.04 -3.70 -6.04
N ASN A 276 0.61 -4.89 -5.86
CA ASN A 276 0.85 -5.90 -6.89
C ASN A 276 0.87 -7.31 -6.27
N PHE A 277 0.75 -8.37 -7.08
CA PHE A 277 0.68 -9.75 -6.57
C PHE A 277 1.95 -10.19 -5.83
N SER A 278 3.13 -9.75 -6.27
CA SER A 278 4.40 -10.09 -5.62
C SER A 278 4.51 -9.51 -4.21
N SER A 279 3.92 -8.33 -3.98
CA SER A 279 3.88 -7.68 -2.67
C SER A 279 3.08 -8.46 -1.63
N ILE A 280 2.08 -9.26 -2.02
CA ILE A 280 1.39 -10.15 -1.08
C ILE A 280 2.37 -11.18 -0.50
N ALA A 281 3.23 -11.75 -1.35
CA ALA A 281 4.26 -12.68 -0.91
C ALA A 281 5.30 -11.99 -0.01
N ILE A 282 5.67 -10.75 -0.31
CA ILE A 282 6.57 -9.94 0.54
C ILE A 282 5.94 -9.71 1.92
N GLN A 283 4.66 -9.37 2.00
CA GLN A 283 3.97 -9.20 3.28
C GLN A 283 3.86 -10.52 4.06
N MET A 284 3.62 -11.64 3.39
CA MET A 284 3.65 -12.96 4.02
C MET A 284 5.04 -13.30 4.58
N ALA A 285 6.10 -12.99 3.83
CA ALA A 285 7.47 -13.23 4.27
C ALA A 285 7.84 -12.32 5.46
N VAL A 286 7.58 -11.02 5.35
CA VAL A 286 8.01 -10.04 6.35
C VAL A 286 7.05 -9.99 7.53
N THR A 287 5.83 -9.51 7.35
CA THR A 287 4.84 -9.40 8.44
C THR A 287 4.55 -10.78 9.04
N GLY A 288 4.49 -11.82 8.21
CA GLY A 288 4.34 -13.20 8.69
C GLY A 288 5.60 -13.78 9.37
N SER A 289 6.79 -13.22 9.21
CA SER A 289 7.94 -13.56 10.06
C SER A 289 7.89 -12.87 11.41
N LEU A 290 7.34 -11.65 11.46
CA LEU A 290 7.19 -10.86 12.68
C LEU A 290 6.06 -11.39 13.56
N ALA A 291 4.98 -11.88 12.96
CA ALA A 291 3.84 -12.51 13.64
C ALA A 291 3.45 -13.83 12.94
N PRO A 292 4.13 -14.96 13.23
CA PRO A 292 3.87 -16.23 12.57
C PRO A 292 2.42 -16.72 12.67
N ASN A 293 1.74 -16.41 13.78
CA ASN A 293 0.33 -16.74 13.99
C ASN A 293 -0.61 -16.00 13.01
N GLN A 294 -0.19 -14.87 12.45
CA GLN A 294 -0.99 -14.08 11.51
C GLN A 294 -0.84 -14.52 10.05
N ARG A 295 0.10 -15.43 9.71
CA ARG A 295 0.32 -15.90 8.33
C ARG A 295 -0.96 -16.36 7.60
N PRO A 296 -1.87 -17.13 8.22
CA PRO A 296 -3.11 -17.54 7.56
C PRO A 296 -4.03 -16.36 7.23
N HIS A 297 -4.09 -15.37 8.13
CA HIS A 297 -4.88 -14.16 7.93
C HIS A 297 -4.30 -13.30 6.81
N ILE A 298 -2.98 -13.11 6.78
CA ILE A 298 -2.28 -12.38 5.70
C ILE A 298 -2.57 -13.04 4.34
N ALA A 299 -2.43 -14.36 4.25
CA ALA A 299 -2.70 -15.08 3.00
C ALA A 299 -4.17 -14.92 2.53
N ARG A 300 -5.12 -15.03 3.46
CA ARG A 300 -6.56 -14.89 3.15
C ARG A 300 -6.95 -13.47 2.73
N LEU A 301 -6.31 -12.47 3.32
CA LEU A 301 -6.64 -11.06 3.11
C LEU A 301 -5.87 -10.42 1.95
N GLY A 302 -4.75 -11.01 1.51
CA GLY A 302 -3.82 -10.42 0.56
C GLY A 302 -4.43 -9.84 -0.71
N VAL A 303 -5.34 -10.57 -1.38
CA VAL A 303 -5.99 -10.10 -2.62
C VAL A 303 -6.91 -8.91 -2.35
N ARG A 304 -7.63 -8.91 -1.23
CA ARG A 304 -8.48 -7.78 -0.82
C ARG A 304 -7.62 -6.57 -0.44
N ALA A 305 -6.48 -6.81 0.22
CA ALA A 305 -5.57 -5.75 0.62
C ALA A 305 -4.90 -5.11 -0.61
N LEU A 306 -4.55 -5.91 -1.63
CA LEU A 306 -4.08 -5.44 -2.93
C LEU A 306 -5.14 -4.56 -3.59
N ALA A 307 -6.39 -5.00 -3.65
CA ALA A 307 -7.47 -4.19 -4.20
C ALA A 307 -7.63 -2.86 -3.45
N ALA A 308 -7.60 -2.87 -2.12
CA ALA A 308 -7.66 -1.66 -1.30
C ALA A 308 -6.48 -0.71 -1.58
N GLY A 309 -5.25 -1.23 -1.66
CA GLY A 309 -4.05 -0.46 -2.00
C GLY A 309 -4.13 0.16 -3.39
N SER A 310 -4.54 -0.62 -4.39
CA SER A 310 -4.75 -0.16 -5.77
C SER A 310 -5.82 0.93 -5.84
N LEU A 311 -6.95 0.76 -5.14
CA LEU A 311 -8.00 1.78 -5.06
C LEU A 311 -7.52 3.06 -4.38
N SER A 312 -6.66 2.95 -3.36
CA SER A 312 -6.04 4.13 -2.72
C SER A 312 -5.15 4.90 -3.69
N ASN A 313 -4.38 4.19 -4.53
CA ASN A 313 -3.56 4.84 -5.56
C ASN A 313 -4.42 5.50 -6.64
N LEU A 314 -5.48 4.82 -7.10
CA LEU A 314 -6.43 5.39 -8.07
C LEU A 314 -7.20 6.60 -7.51
N MET A 315 -7.55 6.58 -6.23
CA MET A 315 -8.15 7.73 -5.56
C MET A 315 -7.17 8.92 -5.50
N SER A 316 -5.90 8.65 -5.18
CA SER A 316 -4.86 9.69 -5.19
C SER A 316 -4.66 10.26 -6.59
N ALA A 317 -4.70 9.41 -7.62
CA ALA A 317 -4.66 9.81 -9.02
C ALA A 317 -5.87 10.64 -9.44
N ALA A 318 -7.07 10.30 -8.96
CA ALA A 318 -8.29 11.08 -9.20
C ALA A 318 -8.16 12.49 -8.62
N LEU A 319 -7.66 12.61 -7.39
CA LEU A 319 -7.43 13.90 -6.74
C LEU A 319 -6.38 14.71 -7.50
N ALA A 320 -5.27 14.10 -7.90
CA ALA A 320 -4.26 14.77 -8.71
C ALA A 320 -4.84 15.25 -10.05
N GLY A 321 -5.59 14.40 -10.76
CA GLY A 321 -6.24 14.73 -12.03
C GLY A 321 -7.29 15.83 -11.91
N LEU A 322 -7.98 15.92 -10.76
CA LEU A 322 -8.91 17.00 -10.44
C LEU A 322 -8.15 18.32 -10.22
N PHE A 323 -7.18 18.36 -9.31
CA PHE A 323 -6.48 19.60 -8.96
C PHE A 323 -5.58 20.13 -10.06
N LEU A 324 -4.92 19.26 -10.83
CA LEU A 324 -4.11 19.65 -11.98
C LEU A 324 -4.96 20.07 -13.19
N GLY A 325 -6.25 19.74 -13.22
CA GLY A 325 -7.17 20.22 -14.25
C GLY A 325 -7.77 21.60 -13.98
N LEU A 326 -7.54 22.17 -12.79
CA LEU A 326 -8.04 23.48 -12.38
C LEU A 326 -7.05 24.63 -12.66
N VAL A 327 -5.81 24.29 -13.04
CA VAL A 327 -4.70 25.23 -13.31
C VAL A 327 -4.33 25.16 -14.78
#